data_AF-A0AAD2HUL4-F1
#
_entry.id   AF-A0AAD2HUL4-F1
#
_cell.length_a   1.000
_cell.length_b   1.000
_cell.length_c   1.000
_cell.angle_alpha   90.00
_cell.angle_beta   90.00
_cell.angle_gamma   90.00
#
_symmetry.space_group_name_H-M   'P 1'
#
loop_
_entity.id
_entity.type
_entity.pdbx_description
1 polymer ?
#
loop_
_entity_poly.entity_id
_entity_poly.type
_entity_poly.pdbx_seq_one_letter_code
_entity_poly.pdbx_strand_id
1 'polypeptide(L)'
;MPRLTSPGIIVNGLPNLEGGTSAASPTFASIIALINDRLIAAGKPVLGFLNLFLYANPDAFNNITMGHNTGLLCPESGVGFDATTGWDPLTGLGTPNFTSLLAAAMA
;
A
#
# COMPACT_ATOMS: atom_id res chain seq x y z
N MET A 1 9.82 11.86 -10.06
CA MET A 1 9.31 10.77 -9.21
C MET A 1 9.52 11.18 -7.76
N PRO A 2 8.49 11.18 -6.89
CA PRO A 2 8.74 11.42 -5.47
C PRO A 2 9.56 10.24 -4.94
N ARG A 3 10.73 10.55 -4.39
CA ARG A 3 11.60 9.55 -3.76
C ARG A 3 10.83 9.00 -2.56
N LEU A 4 10.44 7.72 -2.60
CA LEU A 4 10.02 7.00 -1.40
C LEU A 4 11.25 6.94 -0.49
N THR A 5 11.40 7.93 0.38
CA THR A 5 12.42 7.92 1.41
C THR A 5 11.96 6.97 2.50
N SER A 6 12.79 5.99 2.83
CA SER A 6 12.60 5.14 4.01
C SER A 6 12.21 5.99 5.22
N PRO A 7 11.14 5.65 5.95
CA PRO A 7 10.79 6.37 7.16
C PRO A 7 11.94 6.34 8.16
N GLY A 8 12.19 7.48 8.79
CA GLY A 8 13.07 7.57 9.95
C GLY A 8 12.35 6.97 11.16
N ILE A 9 12.95 5.97 11.79
CA ILE A 9 12.45 5.38 13.03
C ILE A 9 13.52 5.45 14.12
N ILE A 10 13.12 5.32 15.38
CA ILE A 10 14.07 5.20 16.49
C ILE A 10 14.16 3.72 16.87
N VAL A 11 15.37 3.15 16.78
CA VAL A 11 15.68 1.79 17.23
C VAL A 11 16.72 1.89 18.32
N ASN A 12 16.42 1.33 19.50
CA ASN A 12 17.32 1.37 20.67
C ASN A 12 17.78 2.80 21.02
N GLY A 13 16.91 3.79 20.85
CA GLY A 13 17.20 5.20 21.15
C GLY A 13 17.97 5.96 20.05
N LEU A 14 18.28 5.32 18.91
CA LEU A 14 19.03 5.93 17.82
C LEU A 14 18.18 6.06 16.54
N PRO A 15 18.36 7.15 15.76
CA PRO A 15 17.68 7.31 14.48
C PRO A 15 18.22 6.31 13.45
N ASN A 16 17.30 5.61 12.79
CA ASN A 16 17.58 4.64 11.73
C ASN A 16 16.62 4.86 10.56
N LEU A 17 17.05 4.47 9.36
CA LEU A 17 16.20 4.43 8.18
C LEU A 17 15.83 2.97 7.94
N GLU A 18 14.57 2.63 8.14
CA GLU A 18 14.05 1.28 7.88
C GLU A 18 13.07 1.31 6.71
N GLY A 19 13.00 0.19 5.99
CA GLY A 19 12.14 0.06 4.82
C GLY A 19 11.53 -1.32 4.69
N GLY A 20 11.37 -1.79 3.45
CA GLY A 20 10.79 -3.09 3.15
C GLY A 20 9.28 -3.16 3.35
N THR A 21 8.71 -4.32 3.02
CA THR A 21 7.27 -4.59 3.15
C THR A 21 6.80 -4.55 4.61
N SER A 22 7.72 -4.74 5.55
CA SER A 22 7.50 -4.56 6.99
C SER A 22 7.12 -3.13 7.37
N ALA A 23 7.65 -2.11 6.69
CA ALA A 23 7.24 -0.71 6.89
C ALA A 23 5.93 -0.38 6.15
N ALA A 24 5.67 -1.04 5.01
CA ALA A 24 4.45 -0.85 4.23
C ALA A 24 3.20 -1.35 4.97
N SER A 25 3.29 -2.51 5.63
CA SER A 25 2.17 -3.16 6.33
C SER A 25 1.50 -2.28 7.40
N PRO A 26 2.22 -1.71 8.39
CA PRO A 26 1.61 -0.82 9.38
C PRO A 26 1.13 0.50 8.75
N THR A 27 1.82 1.01 7.72
CA THR A 27 1.40 2.23 7.01
C THR A 27 0.01 2.04 6.37
N PHE A 28 -0.21 0.93 5.67
CA PHE A 28 -1.51 0.60 5.10
C PHE A 28 -2.58 0.38 6.19
N ALA A 29 -2.23 -0.32 7.27
CA ALA A 29 -3.14 -0.52 8.40
C ALA A 29 -3.60 0.81 9.02
N SER A 30 -2.71 1.80 9.18
CA SER A 30 -3.07 3.13 9.67
C SER A 30 -4.03 3.88 8.75
N ILE A 31 -3.87 3.76 7.43
CA ILE A 31 -4.80 4.35 6.45
C ILE A 31 -6.21 3.75 6.62
N ILE A 32 -6.32 2.43 6.75
CA ILE A 32 -7.60 1.75 6.96
C ILE A 32 -8.21 2.11 8.32
N ALA A 33 -7.40 2.24 9.37
CA ALA A 33 -7.87 2.68 10.68
C ALA A 33 -8.49 4.09 10.62
N LEU A 34 -7.86 5.02 9.91
CA LEU A 34 -8.40 6.37 9.69
C LEU A 34 -9.70 6.35 8.87
N ILE A 35 -9.81 5.48 7.86
CA ILE A 35 -11.07 5.33 7.11
C ILE A 35 -12.18 4.79 8.02
N ASN A 36 -11.89 3.76 8.82
CA ASN A 36 -12.84 3.20 9.78
C ASN A 36 -13.29 4.22 10.83
N ASP A 37 -12.38 5.07 11.32
CA ASP A 37 -12.73 6.19 12.20
C ASP A 37 -13.78 7.11 11.57
N ARG A 38 -13.59 7.48 10.29
CA ARG A 38 -14.58 8.29 9.56
C ARG A 38 -15.91 7.56 9.36
N LEU A 39 -15.88 6.27 9.04
CA LEU A 39 -17.10 5.47 8.89
C LEU A 39 -17.90 5.41 10.19
N ILE A 40 -17.23 5.16 11.32
CA ILE A 40 -17.85 5.16 12.65
C ILE A 40 -18.47 6.52 12.97
N ALA A 41 -17.74 7.62 12.71
CA ALA A 41 -18.26 8.96 12.91
C ALA A 41 -19.50 9.27 12.04
N ALA A 42 -19.63 8.61 10.90
CA ALA A 42 -20.79 8.70 10.01
C ALA A 42 -21.89 7.66 10.32
N GLY A 43 -21.75 6.86 11.38
CA GLY A 43 -22.70 5.79 11.72
C GLY A 43 -22.70 4.60 10.75
N LYS A 44 -21.66 4.45 9.92
CA LYS A 44 -21.48 3.33 8.98
C LYS A 44 -20.67 2.19 9.61
N PRO A 45 -20.86 0.93 9.16
CA PRO A 45 -20.01 -0.18 9.58
C PRO A 45 -18.57 0.00 9.06
N VAL A 46 -17.61 -0.59 9.77
CA VAL A 46 -16.19 -0.64 9.35
C VAL A 46 -15.97 -1.60 8.17
N LEU A 47 -14.87 -1.44 7.43
CA LEU A 47 -14.61 -2.17 6.18
C LEU A 47 -14.38 -3.70 6.35
N GLY A 48 -13.91 -4.16 7.52
CA GLY A 48 -13.71 -5.58 7.78
C GLY A 48 -12.75 -6.25 6.77
N PHE A 49 -13.21 -7.33 6.12
CA PHE A 49 -12.42 -8.04 5.10
C PHE A 49 -12.26 -7.19 3.83
N LEU A 50 -11.04 -6.70 3.61
CA LEU A 50 -10.79 -5.63 2.65
C LEU A 50 -10.80 -6.08 1.19
N ASN A 51 -10.36 -7.30 0.86
CA ASN A 51 -10.02 -7.64 -0.53
C ASN A 51 -11.17 -7.37 -1.52
N LEU A 52 -12.40 -7.77 -1.19
CA LEU A 52 -13.55 -7.53 -2.07
C LEU A 52 -13.75 -6.03 -2.35
N PHE A 53 -13.67 -5.20 -1.30
CA PHE A 53 -13.79 -3.76 -1.42
C PHE A 53 -12.65 -3.14 -2.25
N LEU A 54 -11.40 -3.54 -2.01
CA LEU A 54 -10.24 -2.95 -2.70
C LEU A 54 -10.25 -3.28 -4.19
N TYR A 55 -10.49 -4.55 -4.55
CA TYR A 55 -10.51 -4.97 -5.96
C TYR A 55 -11.74 -4.46 -6.72
N ALA A 56 -12.82 -4.09 -6.03
CA ALA A 56 -13.96 -3.39 -6.64
C ALA A 56 -13.66 -1.90 -6.90
N ASN A 57 -12.62 -1.32 -6.28
CA ASN A 57 -12.28 0.10 -6.36
C ASN A 57 -10.80 0.32 -6.77
N PRO A 58 -10.35 -0.19 -7.93
CA PRO A 58 -8.95 -0.08 -8.36
C PRO A 58 -8.50 1.37 -8.57
N ASP A 59 -9.41 2.26 -8.96
CA ASP A 59 -9.12 3.69 -9.19
C ASP A 59 -8.85 4.47 -7.88
N ALA A 60 -9.04 3.82 -6.71
CA ALA A 60 -8.69 4.39 -5.42
C ALA A 60 -7.21 4.23 -5.05
N PHE A 61 -6.37 3.76 -5.98
CA PHE A 61 -4.94 3.56 -5.82
C PHE A 61 -4.15 4.35 -6.88
N ASN A 62 -2.94 4.77 -6.52
CA ASN A 62 -1.99 5.26 -7.50
C ASN A 62 -1.24 4.06 -8.09
N ASN A 63 -1.53 3.75 -9.34
CA ASN A 63 -0.92 2.65 -10.08
C ASN A 63 0.59 2.86 -10.28
N ILE A 64 1.40 1.82 -10.05
CA ILE A 64 2.83 1.82 -10.32
C ILE A 64 3.07 1.05 -11.62
N THR A 65 3.50 1.75 -12.67
CA THR A 65 3.66 1.16 -14.02
C THR A 65 5.11 0.91 -14.43
N MET A 66 6.07 1.20 -13.55
CA MET A 66 7.49 1.11 -13.85
C MET A 66 8.27 0.51 -12.68
N GLY A 67 9.22 -0.38 -13.02
CA GLY A 67 10.06 -1.09 -12.07
C GLY A 67 9.88 -2.59 -12.15
N HIS A 68 10.76 -3.33 -11.48
CA HIS A 68 10.73 -4.79 -11.39
C HIS A 68 11.30 -5.26 -10.05
N ASN A 69 10.96 -6.48 -9.62
CA ASN A 69 11.70 -7.14 -8.54
C ASN A 69 12.77 -8.08 -9.10
N THR A 70 13.88 -8.18 -8.37
CA THR A 70 14.98 -9.11 -8.65
C THR A 70 15.18 -10.06 -7.46
N GLY A 71 16.02 -11.07 -7.63
CA GLY A 71 16.46 -11.93 -6.52
C GLY A 71 15.46 -13.04 -6.12
N LEU A 72 14.49 -13.36 -6.98
CA LEU A 72 13.52 -14.44 -6.75
C LEU A 72 14.02 -15.83 -7.15
N LEU A 73 15.15 -15.93 -7.87
CA LEU A 73 15.77 -17.18 -8.33
C LEU A 73 17.29 -17.11 -8.14
N CYS A 74 17.92 -18.25 -7.84
CA CYS A 74 19.39 -18.37 -7.76
C CYS A 74 19.98 -18.72 -9.15
N PRO A 75 21.01 -18.00 -9.62
CA PRO A 75 21.66 -16.85 -8.99
C PRO A 75 20.75 -15.60 -9.03
N GLU A 76 20.79 -14.79 -7.96
CA GLU A 76 19.94 -13.60 -7.67
C GLU A 76 20.10 -12.45 -8.69
N SER A 77 19.83 -12.74 -9.96
CA SER A 77 20.09 -11.86 -11.10
C SER A 77 18.92 -11.84 -12.08
N GLY A 78 17.96 -12.75 -11.94
CA GLY A 78 16.73 -12.76 -12.72
C GLY A 78 15.74 -11.71 -12.24
N VAL A 79 15.14 -11.00 -13.18
CA VAL A 79 13.87 -10.28 -12.98
C VAL A 79 12.79 -11.32 -12.71
N GLY A 80 11.99 -11.12 -11.66
CA GLY A 80 10.82 -11.95 -11.40
C GLY A 80 9.58 -11.44 -12.12
N PHE A 81 9.17 -10.21 -11.80
CA PHE A 81 7.99 -9.57 -12.35
C PHE A 81 8.23 -8.08 -12.61
N ASP A 82 7.64 -7.58 -13.69
CA ASP A 82 7.58 -6.16 -14.04
C ASP A 82 6.26 -5.53 -13.54
N ALA A 83 6.33 -4.25 -13.17
CA ALA A 83 5.16 -3.40 -12.97
C ALA A 83 4.42 -3.17 -14.31
N THR A 84 3.09 -3.09 -14.27
CA THR A 84 2.28 -2.82 -15.47
C THR A 84 1.07 -1.95 -15.15
N THR A 85 0.31 -1.56 -16.19
CA THR A 85 -0.96 -0.86 -16.00
C THR A 85 -2.00 -1.81 -15.40
N GLY A 86 -2.73 -1.34 -14.39
CA GLY A 86 -3.69 -2.15 -13.65
C GLY A 86 -3.04 -2.94 -12.51
N TRP A 87 -3.62 -4.09 -12.19
CA TRP A 87 -3.04 -4.96 -11.18
C TRP A 87 -1.79 -5.66 -11.72
N ASP A 88 -0.75 -5.74 -10.89
CA ASP A 88 0.45 -6.51 -11.21
C ASP A 88 0.98 -7.30 -9.99
N PRO A 89 1.78 -8.36 -10.21
CA PRO A 89 2.31 -9.18 -9.10
C PRO A 89 3.51 -8.53 -8.37
N LEU A 90 3.87 -7.28 -8.70
CA LEU A 90 4.93 -6.54 -8.04
C LEU A 90 4.38 -5.59 -6.95
N THR A 91 3.31 -4.85 -7.27
CA THR A 91 2.72 -3.78 -6.44
C THR A 91 1.21 -3.92 -6.26
N GLY A 92 0.57 -4.92 -6.87
CA GLY A 92 -0.86 -5.13 -6.78
C GLY A 92 -1.63 -3.99 -7.45
N LEU A 93 -2.56 -3.37 -6.71
CA LEU A 93 -3.28 -2.18 -7.18
C LEU A 93 -2.43 -0.90 -7.12
N GLY A 94 -1.25 -0.94 -6.50
CA GLY A 94 -0.37 0.21 -6.29
C GLY A 94 -0.47 0.79 -4.88
N THR A 95 -0.22 2.10 -4.74
CA THR A 95 -0.23 2.77 -3.42
C THR A 95 -1.62 3.33 -3.09
N PRO A 96 -2.11 3.17 -1.84
CA PRO A 96 -3.44 3.65 -1.46
C PRO A 96 -3.55 5.18 -1.61
N ASN A 97 -4.60 5.66 -2.26
CA ASN A 97 -4.98 7.07 -2.21
C ASN A 97 -6.04 7.26 -1.12
N PHE A 98 -5.67 7.88 0.01
CA PHE A 98 -6.58 8.03 1.16
C PHE A 98 -7.91 8.69 0.79
N THR A 99 -7.88 9.78 0.03
CA THR A 99 -9.09 10.53 -0.33
C THR A 99 -10.02 9.69 -1.20
N SER A 100 -9.48 9.01 -2.22
CA SER A 100 -10.27 8.17 -3.11
C SER A 100 -10.83 6.93 -2.38
N LEU A 101 -10.04 6.30 -1.52
CA LEU A 101 -10.49 5.16 -0.72
C LEU A 101 -11.59 5.54 0.26
N LEU A 102 -11.44 6.69 0.94
CA LEU A 102 -12.46 7.20 1.84
C LEU A 102 -13.76 7.52 1.07
N ALA A 103 -13.67 8.15 -0.10
CA ALA A 103 -14.83 8.43 -0.94
C ALA A 103 -15.55 7.13 -1.35
N ALA A 104 -14.80 6.12 -1.79
CA ALA A 104 -15.35 4.81 -2.15
C ALA A 104 -16.02 4.09 -0.96
N ALA A 105 -15.44 4.20 0.25
CA ALA A 105 -16.01 3.61 1.46
C ALA A 105 -17.27 4.34 1.96
N MET A 106 -17.40 5.63 1.63
CA MET A 106 -18.51 6.49 2.04
C MET A 106 -19.69 6.48 1.09
N ALA A 107 -19.50 5.98 -0.14
CA ALA A 107 -20.59 5.72 -1.08
C ALA A 107 -21.66 4.80 -0.47
#